data_AF-A0A2H1JN34-F1
#
_entry.id   AF-A0A2H1JN34-F1
#
_cell.length_a   1.000
_cell.length_b   1.000
_cell.length_c   1.000
_cell.angle_alpha   90.00
_cell.angle_beta   90.00
_cell.angle_gamma   90.00
#
_symmetry.space_group_name_H-M   'P 1'
#
loop_
_entity.id
_entity.type
_entity.pdbx_description
1 polymer ?
#
loop_
_entity_poly.entity_id
_entity_poly.type
_entity_poly.pdbx_seq_one_letter_code
_entity_poly.pdbx_strand_id
1 'polypeptide(L)'
;MAIHLLKHRTRAHAGTPRPSYVRPGQTWWYTHLRTRRAWRLLAGLIRDDQLFTWLGLAKEGVTVARTTNPLEGGSNGAIKEFLRLCKGLPADHAGRGIDWLLYLQTEAARDPWDFVTSAARTKKPRRTAAEADAGRRETKSLYGTSFSVKDGSGIQKGWDGRSR
;
A
#
# COMPACT_ATOMS: atom_id res chain seq x y z
N MET A 1 -2.58 29.73 9.51
CA MET A 1 -1.62 30.64 8.86
C MET A 1 -1.51 30.53 7.32
N ALA A 2 -2.02 29.51 6.62
CA ALA A 2 -1.73 29.28 5.18
C ALA A 2 -2.63 30.02 4.14
N ILE A 3 -3.73 30.65 4.56
CA ILE A 3 -4.75 31.19 3.62
C ILE A 3 -4.24 32.41 2.83
N HIS A 4 -3.32 33.19 3.39
CA HIS A 4 -2.81 34.42 2.77
C HIS A 4 -2.05 34.14 1.46
N LEU A 5 -1.28 33.05 1.40
CA LEU A 5 -0.53 32.62 0.20
C LEU A 5 -1.44 32.33 -1.00
N LEU A 6 -2.69 31.93 -0.77
CA LEU A 6 -3.65 31.66 -1.84
C LEU A 6 -4.09 32.92 -2.60
N LYS A 7 -3.86 34.10 -2.02
CA LYS A 7 -4.22 35.41 -2.60
C LYS A 7 -3.05 36.08 -3.33
N HIS A 8 -1.82 35.60 -3.13
CA HIS A 8 -0.62 36.21 -3.72
C HIS A 8 -0.64 36.10 -5.25
N ARG A 9 -0.27 37.20 -5.91
CA ARG A 9 -0.24 37.32 -7.37
C ARG A 9 1.12 37.85 -7.81
N THR A 10 1.67 37.23 -8.85
CA THR A 10 2.85 37.71 -9.57
C THR A 10 2.37 38.48 -10.79
N ARG A 11 2.94 39.66 -11.02
CA ARG A 11 2.66 40.48 -12.21
C ARG A 11 3.74 40.26 -13.27
N ALA A 12 3.38 40.42 -14.53
CA ALA A 12 4.33 40.40 -15.63
C ALA A 12 5.23 41.63 -15.55
N HIS A 13 6.55 41.41 -15.59
CA HIS A 13 7.55 42.47 -15.71
C HIS A 13 8.45 42.17 -16.90
N ALA A 14 8.92 43.24 -17.57
CA ALA A 14 9.87 43.12 -18.66
C ALA A 14 11.15 42.41 -18.16
N GLY A 15 11.61 41.40 -18.91
CA GLY A 15 12.81 40.62 -18.57
C GLY A 15 12.60 39.46 -17.60
N THR A 16 11.41 39.25 -17.02
CA THR A 16 11.13 38.08 -16.17
C THR A 16 10.57 36.92 -16.99
N PRO A 17 11.11 35.69 -16.87
CA PRO A 17 10.59 34.54 -17.59
C PRO A 17 9.15 34.23 -17.17
N ARG A 18 8.28 34.11 -18.16
CA ARG A 18 6.86 33.80 -17.96
C ARG A 18 6.66 32.29 -17.87
N PRO A 19 5.92 31.77 -16.86
CA PRO A 19 5.62 30.35 -16.78
C PRO A 19 4.76 29.88 -17.97
N SER A 20 5.01 28.67 -18.46
CA SER A 20 4.37 28.10 -19.65
C SER A 20 2.84 27.99 -19.57
N TYR A 21 2.28 27.83 -18.37
CA TYR A 21 0.83 27.72 -18.18
C TYR A 21 0.09 29.07 -18.26
N VAL A 22 0.80 30.19 -18.30
CA VAL A 22 0.19 31.53 -18.33
C VAL A 22 -0.05 31.92 -19.79
N ARG A 23 -1.31 32.21 -20.13
CA ARG A 23 -1.72 32.55 -21.50
C ARG A 23 -0.95 33.76 -22.04
N PRO A 24 -0.61 33.82 -23.35
CA PRO A 24 -0.07 35.03 -23.96
C PRO A 24 -0.99 36.25 -23.69
N GLY A 25 -0.41 37.42 -23.39
CA GLY A 25 -1.16 38.66 -23.10
C GLY A 25 -1.69 38.84 -21.67
N GLN A 26 -1.72 37.80 -20.84
CA GLN A 26 -2.13 37.94 -19.43
C GLN A 26 -1.10 38.76 -18.62
N THR A 27 -1.53 39.67 -17.76
CA THR A 27 -0.62 40.62 -17.06
C THR A 27 -0.29 40.20 -15.63
N TRP A 28 -0.95 39.17 -15.09
CA TRP A 28 -0.71 38.65 -13.76
C TRP A 28 -1.15 37.19 -13.64
N TRP A 29 -0.59 36.44 -12.70
CA TRP A 29 -1.01 35.07 -12.35
C TRP A 29 -0.87 34.83 -10.85
N TYR A 30 -1.49 33.76 -10.35
CA TYR A 30 -1.32 33.36 -8.95
C TYR A 30 0.09 32.80 -8.72
N THR A 31 0.80 33.33 -7.73
CA THR A 31 2.16 32.90 -7.39
C THR A 31 2.17 31.44 -6.94
N HIS A 32 1.21 31.06 -6.08
CA HIS A 32 1.08 29.70 -5.54
C HIS A 32 -0.03 28.92 -6.26
N LEU A 33 0.02 28.86 -7.60
CA LEU A 33 -1.04 28.22 -8.39
C LEU A 33 -1.27 26.74 -8.01
N ARG A 34 -0.20 25.97 -7.82
CA ARG A 34 -0.28 24.54 -7.44
C ARG A 34 -0.94 24.36 -6.08
N THR A 35 -0.49 25.11 -5.08
CA THR A 35 -1.07 25.12 -3.73
C THR A 35 -2.55 25.48 -3.77
N ARG A 36 -2.92 26.47 -4.58
CA ARG A 36 -4.31 26.90 -4.73
C ARG A 36 -5.19 25.85 -5.39
N ARG A 37 -4.67 25.12 -6.38
CA ARG A 37 -5.38 23.99 -7.00
C ARG A 37 -5.56 22.84 -6.01
N ALA A 38 -4.50 22.46 -5.29
CA ALA A 38 -4.55 21.42 -4.26
C ALA A 38 -5.57 21.77 -3.16
N TRP A 39 -5.53 23.02 -2.67
CA TRP A 39 -6.49 23.48 -1.67
C TRP A 39 -7.93 23.43 -2.18
N ARG A 40 -8.18 23.86 -3.42
CA ARG A 40 -9.53 23.80 -4.01
C ARG A 40 -10.02 22.37 -4.19
N LEU A 41 -9.13 21.44 -4.57
CA LEU A 41 -9.44 20.03 -4.67
C LEU A 41 -9.86 19.49 -3.30
N LEU A 42 -9.06 19.71 -2.26
CA LEU A 42 -9.39 19.26 -0.91
C LEU A 42 -10.67 19.91 -0.39
N ALA A 43 -10.85 21.21 -0.61
CA ALA A 43 -12.06 21.93 -0.23
C ALA A 43 -13.31 21.48 -1.02
N GLY A 44 -13.13 20.96 -2.24
CA GLY A 44 -14.18 20.30 -3.01
C GLY A 44 -14.54 18.97 -2.36
N LEU A 45 -13.55 18.08 -2.19
CA LEU A 45 -13.76 16.75 -1.59
C LEU A 45 -14.36 16.81 -0.18
N ILE A 46 -14.00 17.81 0.64
CA ILE A 46 -14.61 18.03 1.96
C ILE A 46 -16.07 18.48 1.82
N ARG A 47 -16.38 19.38 0.87
CA ARG A 47 -17.74 19.85 0.63
C ARG A 47 -18.65 18.77 0.08
N ASP A 48 -18.09 17.89 -0.75
CA ASP A 48 -18.81 16.78 -1.39
C ASP A 48 -18.87 15.55 -0.45
N ASP A 49 -18.52 15.69 0.83
CA ASP A 49 -18.48 14.64 1.85
C ASP A 49 -17.68 13.39 1.44
N GLN A 50 -16.66 13.55 0.58
CA GLN A 50 -15.80 12.46 0.12
C GLN A 50 -14.54 12.29 0.98
N LEU A 51 -14.20 13.29 1.80
CA LEU A 51 -13.04 13.27 2.69
C LEU A 51 -13.50 13.19 4.14
N PHE A 52 -12.84 12.34 4.93
CA PHE A 52 -13.19 12.11 6.35
C PHE A 52 -14.62 11.61 6.58
N THR A 53 -15.18 10.81 5.66
CA THR A 53 -16.50 10.17 5.77
C THR A 53 -16.73 9.44 7.09
N TRP A 54 -15.66 8.87 7.67
CA TRP A 54 -15.69 8.21 8.98
C TRP A 54 -16.07 9.13 10.15
N LEU A 55 -15.84 10.45 10.05
CA LEU A 55 -16.35 11.42 11.03
C LEU A 55 -17.88 11.54 10.96
N GLY A 56 -18.47 11.38 9.78
CA GLY A 56 -19.92 11.29 9.61
C GLY A 56 -20.51 9.99 10.16
N LEU A 57 -19.73 8.89 10.13
CA LEU A 57 -20.08 7.62 10.78
C LEU A 57 -20.02 7.71 12.32
N ALA A 58 -19.25 8.66 12.86
CA ALA A 58 -19.20 8.98 14.29
C ALA A 58 -20.44 9.77 14.78
N LYS A 59 -21.60 9.60 14.13
CA LYS A 59 -22.89 10.15 14.57
C LYS A 59 -23.38 9.46 15.86
N GLU A 60 -24.34 10.10 16.52
CA GLU A 60 -24.82 9.78 17.88
C GLU A 60 -24.97 8.27 18.13
N GLY A 61 -24.16 7.74 19.06
CA GLY A 61 -24.18 6.35 19.49
C GLY A 61 -22.98 5.50 19.03
N VAL A 62 -22.22 5.93 18.01
CA VAL A 62 -21.06 5.18 17.52
C VAL A 62 -19.76 5.74 18.09
N THR A 63 -19.22 5.09 19.11
CA THR A 63 -17.91 5.43 19.69
C THR A 63 -16.79 4.98 18.76
N VAL A 64 -16.24 5.91 17.98
CA VAL A 64 -15.00 5.67 17.23
C VAL A 64 -13.84 5.62 18.21
N ALA A 65 -13.20 4.46 18.35
CA ALA A 65 -12.08 4.30 19.26
C ALA A 65 -10.93 5.24 18.86
N ARG A 66 -10.39 5.98 19.83
CA ARG A 66 -9.21 6.86 19.66
C ARG A 66 -7.96 6.08 19.27
N THR A 67 -7.94 4.78 19.56
CA THR A 67 -6.80 3.89 19.33
C THR A 67 -6.97 3.12 18.02
N THR A 68 -5.85 2.78 17.38
CA THR A 68 -5.82 1.87 16.22
C THR A 68 -6.09 0.40 16.60
N ASN A 69 -6.42 0.10 17.87
CA ASN A 69 -6.72 -1.24 18.34
C ASN A 69 -7.80 -1.97 17.52
N PRO A 70 -8.89 -1.32 17.06
CA PRO A 70 -9.86 -2.00 16.19
C PRO A 70 -9.28 -2.39 14.83
N LEU A 71 -8.35 -1.60 14.28
CA LEU A 71 -7.65 -1.92 13.04
C LEU A 71 -6.62 -3.04 13.25
N GLU A 72 -5.82 -2.91 14.32
CA GLU A 72 -4.74 -3.85 14.64
C GLU A 72 -5.22 -5.19 15.16
N GLY A 73 -6.28 -5.18 15.98
CA GLY A 73 -6.93 -6.38 16.52
C GLY A 73 -8.01 -6.95 15.62
N GLY A 74 -8.64 -6.13 14.76
CA GLY A 74 -9.64 -6.55 13.79
C GLY A 74 -8.99 -7.02 12.49
N SER A 75 -9.02 -6.17 11.46
CA SER A 75 -8.58 -6.55 10.10
C SER A 75 -7.12 -7.02 10.05
N ASN A 76 -6.17 -6.32 10.69
CA ASN A 76 -4.77 -6.76 10.70
C ASN A 76 -4.58 -8.06 11.51
N GLY A 77 -5.37 -8.25 12.58
CA GLY A 77 -5.39 -9.48 13.36
C GLY A 77 -5.81 -10.66 12.49
N ALA A 78 -6.93 -10.51 11.77
CA ALA A 78 -7.46 -11.53 10.85
C ALA A 78 -6.46 -11.85 9.73
N ILE A 79 -5.81 -10.86 9.12
CA ILE A 79 -4.77 -11.07 8.10
C ILE A 79 -3.59 -11.84 8.68
N LYS A 80 -3.06 -11.41 9.84
CA LYS A 80 -1.93 -12.07 10.50
C LYS A 80 -2.28 -13.52 10.84
N GLU A 81 -3.50 -13.78 11.30
CA GLU A 81 -3.94 -15.14 11.63
C GLU A 81 -4.11 -16.01 10.39
N PHE A 82 -4.73 -15.49 9.33
CA PHE A 82 -4.82 -16.18 8.03
C PHE A 82 -3.43 -16.60 7.53
N LEU A 83 -2.46 -15.67 7.56
CA LEU A 83 -1.09 -15.97 7.13
C LEU A 83 -0.37 -16.97 8.04
N ARG A 84 -0.70 -17.01 9.34
CA ARG A 84 -0.15 -18.01 10.28
C ARG A 84 -0.72 -19.40 10.04
N LEU A 85 -2.00 -19.51 9.72
CA LEU A 85 -2.67 -20.79 9.44
C LEU A 85 -2.24 -21.34 8.07
N CYS A 86 -2.06 -20.46 7.08
CA CYS A 86 -1.67 -20.82 5.72
C CYS A 86 -0.15 -20.74 5.47
N LYS A 87 0.67 -21.16 6.44
CA LYS A 87 2.13 -21.22 6.27
C LYS A 87 2.48 -22.17 5.11
N GLY A 88 3.16 -21.64 4.09
CA GLY A 88 3.56 -22.40 2.91
C GLY A 88 2.72 -22.14 1.66
N LEU A 89 1.71 -21.27 1.72
CA LEU A 89 1.08 -20.77 0.50
C LEU A 89 2.08 -19.92 -0.31
N PRO A 90 2.13 -20.06 -1.65
CA PRO A 90 2.82 -19.10 -2.50
C PRO A 90 2.32 -17.68 -2.26
N ALA A 91 3.18 -16.68 -2.39
CA ALA A 91 2.84 -15.29 -2.10
C ALA A 91 1.58 -14.82 -2.87
N ASP A 92 1.46 -15.20 -4.14
CA ASP A 92 0.31 -14.87 -4.98
C ASP A 92 -1.00 -15.45 -4.43
N HIS A 93 -0.94 -16.70 -3.95
CA HIS A 93 -2.11 -17.35 -3.35
C HIS A 93 -2.45 -16.77 -1.99
N ALA A 94 -1.43 -16.44 -1.19
CA ALA A 94 -1.62 -15.80 0.11
C ALA A 94 -2.28 -14.42 -0.07
N GLY A 95 -1.79 -13.62 -1.02
CA GLY A 95 -2.39 -12.34 -1.41
C GLY A 95 -3.83 -12.51 -1.85
N ARG A 96 -4.11 -13.46 -2.74
CA ARG A 96 -5.48 -13.77 -3.18
C ARG A 96 -6.40 -14.19 -2.03
N GLY A 97 -5.89 -14.96 -1.08
CA GLY A 97 -6.64 -15.35 0.11
C GLY A 97 -6.95 -14.16 1.02
N ILE A 98 -5.99 -13.25 1.20
CA ILE A 98 -6.20 -11.99 1.92
C ILE A 98 -7.24 -11.11 1.22
N ASP A 99 -7.20 -11.01 -0.11
CA ASP A 99 -8.19 -10.25 -0.87
C ASP A 99 -9.61 -10.77 -0.60
N TRP A 100 -9.80 -12.09 -0.59
CA TRP A 100 -11.08 -12.71 -0.26
C TRP A 100 -11.50 -12.49 1.19
N LEU A 101 -10.54 -12.60 2.13
CA LEU A 101 -10.79 -12.34 3.54
C LEU A 101 -11.29 -10.90 3.76
N LEU A 102 -10.65 -9.92 3.13
CA LEU A 102 -11.05 -8.52 3.20
C LEU A 102 -12.36 -8.26 2.47
N TYR A 103 -12.57 -8.88 1.31
CA TYR A 103 -13.82 -8.77 0.55
C TYR A 103 -15.03 -9.22 1.37
N LEU A 104 -14.93 -10.34 2.09
CA LEU A 104 -16.00 -10.86 2.95
C LEU A 104 -16.29 -9.96 4.16
N GLN A 105 -15.37 -9.07 4.54
CA GLN A 105 -15.55 -8.09 5.61
C GLN A 105 -16.16 -6.76 5.11
N THR A 106 -16.46 -6.64 3.81
CA THR A 106 -17.14 -5.45 3.26
C THR A 106 -18.65 -5.51 3.51
N GLU A 107 -19.28 -4.33 3.55
CA GLU A 107 -20.71 -4.18 3.87
C GLU A 107 -21.64 -4.90 2.86
N ALA A 108 -21.21 -5.03 1.61
CA ALA A 108 -21.98 -5.63 0.52
C ALA A 108 -21.24 -6.82 -0.13
N ALA A 109 -20.63 -7.68 0.69
CA ALA A 109 -19.98 -8.88 0.20
C ALA A 109 -20.98 -9.84 -0.44
N ARG A 110 -20.82 -10.10 -1.74
CA ARG A 110 -21.53 -11.17 -2.45
C ARG A 110 -20.96 -12.55 -2.12
N ASP A 111 -21.76 -13.59 -2.27
CA ASP A 111 -21.27 -14.98 -2.16
C ASP A 111 -20.12 -15.21 -3.17
N PRO A 112 -18.94 -15.70 -2.74
CA PRO A 112 -17.84 -16.00 -3.65
C PRO A 112 -18.23 -16.87 -4.85
N TRP A 113 -19.23 -17.74 -4.69
CA TRP A 113 -19.71 -18.58 -5.79
C TRP A 113 -20.41 -17.83 -6.92
N ASP A 114 -20.95 -16.63 -6.65
CA ASP A 114 -21.53 -15.77 -7.69
C ASP A 114 -20.51 -15.36 -8.75
N PHE A 115 -19.23 -15.30 -8.38
CA PHE A 115 -18.15 -14.92 -9.30
C PHE A 115 -17.72 -16.08 -10.21
N VAL A 116 -18.10 -17.31 -9.88
CA VAL A 116 -17.70 -18.51 -10.62
C VAL A 116 -18.57 -18.66 -11.87
N THR A 117 -18.07 -18.17 -12.99
CA THR A 117 -18.71 -18.38 -14.30
C THR A 117 -18.52 -19.81 -14.80
N SER A 118 -19.46 -20.32 -15.60
CA SER A 118 -19.38 -21.65 -16.23
C SER A 118 -18.11 -21.82 -17.08
N ALA A 119 -17.66 -20.75 -17.74
CA ALA A 119 -16.41 -20.72 -18.49
C ALA A 119 -15.15 -20.82 -17.61
N ALA A 120 -15.22 -20.43 -16.33
CA ALA A 120 -14.10 -20.59 -15.41
C ALA A 120 -13.95 -22.06 -14.95
N ARG A 121 -15.05 -22.82 -14.87
CA ARG A 121 -15.04 -24.24 -14.48
C ARG A 121 -14.35 -25.15 -15.50
N THR A 122 -14.33 -24.76 -16.77
CA THR A 122 -13.75 -25.57 -17.86
C THR A 122 -12.32 -25.19 -18.21
N LYS A 123 -11.82 -24.03 -17.73
CA LYS A 123 -10.43 -23.60 -17.94
C LYS A 123 -9.49 -24.36 -17.00
N LYS A 124 -8.61 -25.18 -17.57
CA LYS A 124 -7.47 -25.70 -16.82
C LYS A 124 -6.51 -24.54 -16.51
N PRO A 125 -6.05 -24.40 -15.25
CA PRO A 125 -5.05 -23.39 -14.94
C PRO A 125 -3.80 -23.69 -15.77
N ARG A 126 -3.41 -22.74 -16.63
CA ARG A 126 -2.16 -22.81 -17.36
C ARG A 126 -1.06 -22.60 -16.33
N ARG A 127 -0.37 -23.68 -15.95
CA ARG A 127 0.87 -23.57 -15.18
C ARG A 127 1.86 -22.81 -16.06
N THR A 128 2.05 -21.53 -15.81
CA THR A 128 3.29 -20.88 -16.21
C THR A 128 4.38 -21.60 -15.44
N ALA A 129 5.29 -22.26 -16.16
CA ALA A 129 6.53 -22.70 -15.55
C ALA A 129 7.11 -21.46 -14.86
N ALA A 130 7.43 -21.56 -13.57
CA ALA A 130 8.26 -20.55 -12.95
C ALA A 130 9.47 -20.38 -13.87
N GLU A 131 9.73 -19.16 -14.34
CA GLU A 131 11.01 -18.88 -14.99
C GLU A 131 12.06 -19.38 -14.01
N ALA A 132 12.86 -20.38 -14.44
CA ALA A 132 14.04 -20.76 -13.70
C ALA A 132 14.78 -19.44 -13.47
N ASP A 133 15.00 -19.08 -12.21
CA ASP A 133 15.74 -17.89 -11.83
C ASP A 133 17.01 -17.89 -12.69
N ALA A 134 17.02 -17.05 -13.72
CA ALA A 134 18.10 -16.98 -14.67
C ALA A 134 19.21 -16.30 -13.90
N GLY A 135 19.94 -17.13 -13.15
CA GLY A 135 20.70 -16.75 -11.97
C GLY A 135 21.28 -15.37 -12.14
N ARG A 136 20.91 -14.46 -11.24
CA ARG A 136 21.58 -13.17 -11.10
C ARG A 136 23.07 -13.39 -11.29
N ARG A 137 23.68 -12.82 -12.33
CA ARG A 137 25.14 -12.86 -12.54
C ARG A 137 25.78 -12.49 -11.21
N GLU A 138 26.42 -13.48 -10.59
CA GLU A 138 26.94 -13.38 -9.23
C GLU A 138 27.92 -12.20 -9.15
N THR A 139 27.47 -11.09 -8.57
CA THR A 139 28.36 -10.02 -8.16
C THR A 139 29.00 -10.45 -6.86
N LYS A 140 30.20 -11.04 -6.95
CA LYS A 140 31.10 -11.43 -5.85
C LYS A 140 30.54 -12.54 -4.92
N SER A 141 31.20 -13.69 -5.00
CA SER A 141 31.05 -14.95 -4.25
C SER A 141 31.18 -14.86 -2.70
N LEU A 142 30.85 -13.73 -2.07
CA LEU A 142 30.82 -13.59 -0.60
C LEU A 142 29.41 -13.73 -0.02
N TYR A 143 28.37 -13.55 -0.83
CA TYR A 143 26.97 -13.62 -0.39
C TYR A 143 26.11 -14.39 -1.40
N GLY A 144 26.62 -15.51 -1.91
CA GLY A 144 25.84 -16.43 -2.76
C GLY A 144 25.09 -17.45 -1.90
N THR A 145 23.89 -17.84 -2.33
CA THR A 145 23.07 -18.89 -1.71
C THR A 145 23.60 -20.31 -1.99
N SER A 146 24.85 -20.44 -2.43
CA SER A 146 25.51 -21.74 -2.62
C SER A 146 25.74 -22.39 -1.26
N PHE A 147 24.93 -23.40 -0.94
CA PHE A 147 25.10 -24.20 0.26
C PHE A 147 26.39 -25.01 0.14
N SER A 148 27.42 -24.64 0.91
CA SER A 148 28.65 -25.42 1.05
C SER A 148 28.57 -26.25 2.33
N VAL A 149 28.81 -27.56 2.22
CA VAL A 149 28.86 -28.48 3.38
C VAL A 149 29.99 -28.12 4.36
N LYS A 150 30.95 -27.28 3.94
CA LYS A 150 31.99 -26.74 4.81
C LYS A 150 31.53 -25.54 5.65
N ASP A 151 30.50 -24.81 5.23
CA ASP A 151 29.97 -23.63 5.94
C ASP A 151 28.72 -23.94 6.78
N GLY A 152 28.11 -25.11 6.61
CA GLY A 152 26.93 -25.55 7.34
C GLY A 152 27.25 -26.57 8.45
N SER A 153 27.13 -26.16 9.71
CA SER A 153 27.02 -27.06 10.88
C SER A 153 28.17 -28.05 11.11
N GLY A 154 29.38 -27.53 11.32
CA GLY A 154 30.38 -28.27 12.10
C GLY A 154 29.90 -28.39 13.55
N ILE A 155 29.93 -29.59 14.11
CA ILE A 155 29.63 -29.88 15.53
C ILE A 155 30.39 -28.88 16.41
N GLN A 156 29.70 -27.92 17.02
CA GLN A 156 30.29 -27.05 18.02
C GLN A 156 30.45 -27.86 19.30
N LYS A 157 31.70 -28.19 19.65
CA LYS A 157 32.05 -28.70 20.98
C LYS A 157 31.71 -27.59 21.98
N GLY A 158 30.65 -27.79 22.76
CA GLY A 158 30.24 -26.87 23.81
C GLY A 158 31.32 -26.68 24.88
N TRP A 159 31.33 -25.49 25.51
CA TRP A 159 32.12 -25.20 26.69
C TRP A 159 31.60 -26.00 27.88
N ASP A 160 32.17 -27.18 28.09
CA ASP A 160 31.95 -27.94 29.31
C ASP A 160 32.69 -27.26 30.47
N GLY A 161 31.99 -27.11 31.57
CA GLY A 161 32.37 -26.29 32.71
C GLY A 161 33.51 -26.89 33.53
N ARG A 162 34.30 -26.01 34.16
CA ARG A 162 35.25 -26.41 35.21
C ARG A 162 34.47 -26.99 36.39
N SER A 163 34.72 -28.25 36.72
CA SER A 163 34.39 -28.80 38.04
C SER A 163 35.35 -28.24 39.09
N ARG A 164 34.83 -28.14 40.33
CA ARG A 164 35.60 -27.88 41.55
C ARG A 164 36.61 -28.98 41.84
#